data_AF-X6NNH5-F1
#
_entry.id   AF-X6NNH5-F1
#
_cell.length_a   1.000
_cell.length_b   1.000
_cell.length_c   1.000
_cell.angle_alpha   90.00
_cell.angle_beta   90.00
_cell.angle_gamma   90.00
#
_symmetry.space_group_name_H-M   'P 1'
#
loop_
_entity.id
_entity.type
_entity.pdbx_description
1 polymer ?
#
loop_
_entity_poly.entity_id
_entity_poly.type
_entity_poly.pdbx_seq_one_letter_code
_entity_poly.pdbx_strand_id
1 'polypeptide(L)'
;MQAHGYSQSAFNRQSVLRCILFLMGGNTPLKSLYLRACLLDVLMSFLPAEVDKIELSTQEGTEQNRLLVYQHEQHEFNRFEICQKEFVPVLLELYRDVERTGHAAQYYDKFKFRVQISKILKFLFQFKPHLDNLHASWNRSPEMFVGFLNMLINDLIYSLDHGLDGIAEVRELEENTSSNLSESEQEQKTNEIGEKRDLIKYYMLLAYESLDLLYYISVQIQKPFFHEHILPRMATLVSVYLDRLAGRAAQLKIGNMEQYNFKPRFLLTTIVKMVLILSVNEEFLRALVGDDALFRAEYYEKAVRFLRKHNLLPSREVDKFEILLQELIAKADERRNIEYINVTMFLLLLLYGK
;
A
#
# COMPACT_ATOMS: atom_id res chain seq x y z
N MET A 1 -19.53 25.66 55.93
CA MET A 1 -18.44 25.10 55.10
C MET A 1 -19.07 24.26 54.00
N GLN A 2 -19.21 24.81 52.79
CA GLN A 2 -19.70 24.07 51.62
C GLN A 2 -18.51 23.39 50.95
N ALA A 3 -18.49 22.06 51.00
CA ALA A 3 -17.55 21.25 50.22
C ALA A 3 -17.95 21.32 48.75
N HIS A 4 -17.16 22.05 47.96
CA HIS A 4 -17.25 22.02 46.50
C HIS A 4 -16.72 20.67 46.00
N GLY A 5 -17.62 19.71 45.80
CA GLY A 5 -17.33 18.51 45.05
C GLY A 5 -17.12 18.89 43.58
N TYR A 6 -15.86 19.05 43.19
CA TYR A 6 -15.48 19.07 41.78
C TYR A 6 -15.77 17.68 41.19
N SER A 7 -16.99 17.49 40.70
CA SER A 7 -17.30 16.42 39.76
C SER A 7 -16.46 16.69 38.50
N GLN A 8 -15.30 16.04 38.36
CA GLN A 8 -14.59 16.01 37.09
C GLN A 8 -15.58 15.52 36.03
N SER A 9 -15.94 16.39 35.08
CA SER A 9 -16.81 15.99 33.98
C SER A 9 -16.15 14.82 33.26
N ALA A 10 -16.89 13.74 33.03
CA ALA A 10 -16.39 12.59 32.26
C ALA A 10 -15.72 13.07 30.97
N PHE A 11 -14.55 12.49 30.66
CA PHE A 11 -13.78 12.84 29.45
C PHE A 11 -14.67 12.77 28.21
N ASN A 12 -14.97 13.92 27.60
CA ASN A 12 -15.87 13.99 26.46
C ASN A 12 -15.11 13.64 25.16
N ARG A 13 -15.09 12.34 24.87
CA ARG A 13 -14.41 11.75 23.71
C ARG A 13 -14.91 12.31 22.37
N GLN A 14 -16.21 12.61 22.25
CA GLN A 14 -16.78 13.21 21.04
C GLN A 14 -16.23 14.62 20.80
N SER A 15 -16.15 15.45 21.85
CA SER A 15 -15.58 16.80 21.75
C SER A 15 -14.09 16.77 21.38
N VAL A 16 -13.34 15.81 21.92
CA VAL A 16 -11.93 15.60 21.60
C VAL A 16 -11.76 15.22 20.12
N LEU A 17 -12.51 14.23 19.63
CA LEU A 17 -12.46 13.80 18.24
C LEU A 17 -12.88 14.92 17.27
N ARG A 18 -13.90 15.69 17.63
CA ARG A 18 -14.31 16.88 16.86
C ARG A 18 -13.19 17.91 16.77
N CYS A 19 -12.52 18.18 17.89
CA CYS A 19 -11.39 19.13 17.93
C CYS A 19 -10.22 18.62 17.08
N ILE A 20 -9.86 17.34 17.22
CA ILE A 20 -8.79 16.72 16.42
C ILE A 20 -9.09 16.80 14.92
N LEU A 21 -10.29 16.38 14.50
CA LEU A 21 -10.69 16.43 13.09
C LEU A 21 -10.70 17.87 12.54
N PHE A 22 -11.19 18.83 13.32
CA PHE A 22 -11.14 20.24 12.95
C PHE A 22 -9.71 20.75 12.81
N LEU A 23 -8.81 20.36 13.73
CA LEU A 23 -7.42 20.80 13.71
C LEU A 23 -6.61 20.14 12.58
N MET A 24 -6.97 18.93 12.17
CA MET A 24 -6.32 18.20 11.07
C MET A 24 -6.80 18.64 9.68
N GLY A 25 -8.08 19.01 9.54
CA GLY A 25 -8.69 19.34 8.24
C GLY A 25 -8.17 20.62 7.58
N GLY A 26 -8.44 20.78 6.28
CA GLY A 26 -7.92 21.90 5.46
C GLY A 26 -8.24 23.31 5.98
N ASN A 27 -9.39 23.50 6.64
CA ASN A 27 -9.84 24.80 7.16
C ASN A 27 -9.30 25.16 8.56
N THR A 28 -8.36 24.38 9.09
CA THR A 28 -7.80 24.56 10.43
C THR A 28 -7.02 25.87 10.61
N PRO A 29 -7.05 26.47 11.83
CA PRO A 29 -6.13 27.54 12.20
C PRO A 29 -4.68 27.03 12.35
N LEU A 30 -4.46 25.73 12.59
CA LEU A 30 -3.13 25.15 12.81
C LEU A 30 -2.38 25.04 11.48
N LYS A 31 -1.52 26.02 11.15
CA LYS A 31 -0.84 26.03 9.83
C LYS A 31 0.28 24.99 9.67
N SER A 32 0.90 24.55 10.75
CA SER A 32 1.96 23.53 10.70
C SER A 32 1.39 22.15 10.37
N LEU A 33 1.71 21.64 9.18
CA LEU A 33 1.33 20.30 8.73
C LEU A 33 1.90 19.22 9.65
N TYR A 34 3.11 19.42 10.16
CA TYR A 34 3.73 18.50 11.12
C TYR A 34 2.90 18.41 12.41
N LEU A 35 2.49 19.55 12.98
CA LEU A 35 1.65 19.54 14.19
C LEU A 35 0.26 18.93 13.94
N ARG A 36 -0.31 19.12 12.75
CA ARG A 36 -1.55 18.40 12.37
C ARG A 36 -1.31 16.90 12.36
N ALA A 37 -0.20 16.45 11.79
CA ALA A 37 0.15 15.04 11.70
C ALA A 37 0.45 14.43 13.09
N CYS A 38 1.04 15.17 14.03
CA CYS A 38 1.21 14.71 15.41
C CYS A 38 -0.12 14.37 16.11
N LEU A 39 -1.26 14.91 15.67
CA LEU A 39 -2.56 14.53 16.20
C LEU A 39 -2.95 13.08 15.86
N LEU A 40 -2.28 12.45 14.90
CA LEU A 40 -2.43 11.02 14.61
C LEU A 40 -2.03 10.17 15.81
N ASP A 41 -1.01 10.56 16.59
CA ASP A 41 -0.63 9.81 17.80
C ASP A 41 -1.79 9.73 18.80
N VAL A 42 -2.61 10.79 18.88
CA VAL A 42 -3.83 10.78 19.70
C VAL A 42 -4.88 9.87 19.08
N LEU A 43 -5.12 9.93 17.77
CA LEU A 43 -6.09 9.05 17.09
C LEU A 43 -5.72 7.57 17.20
N MET A 44 -4.42 7.24 17.15
CA MET A 44 -3.94 5.87 17.34
C MET A 44 -4.29 5.32 18.73
N SER A 45 -4.34 6.16 19.77
CA SER A 45 -4.76 5.74 21.12
C SER A 45 -6.26 5.42 21.24
N PHE A 46 -7.06 5.84 20.27
CA PHE A 46 -8.48 5.49 20.21
C PHE A 46 -8.71 4.13 19.55
N LEU A 47 -7.83 3.72 18.63
CA LEU A 47 -7.98 2.46 17.92
C LEU A 47 -7.94 1.25 18.89
N PRO A 48 -8.77 0.23 18.66
CA PRO A 48 -8.68 -1.03 19.38
C PRO A 48 -7.27 -1.63 19.30
N ALA A 49 -6.80 -2.27 20.39
CA ALA A 49 -5.48 -2.90 20.45
C ALA A 49 -5.27 -4.01 19.38
N GLU A 50 -6.34 -4.46 18.75
CA GLU A 50 -6.37 -5.57 17.79
C GLU A 50 -6.69 -5.12 16.36
N VAL A 51 -6.54 -3.82 16.03
CA VAL A 51 -6.80 -3.29 14.68
C VAL A 51 -6.07 -4.05 13.58
N ASP A 52 -4.85 -4.51 13.84
CA ASP A 52 -4.02 -5.21 12.86
C ASP A 52 -4.41 -6.70 12.69
N LYS A 53 -5.34 -7.24 13.51
CA LYS A 53 -5.73 -8.66 13.47
C LYS A 53 -6.91 -8.97 12.56
N ILE A 54 -7.59 -7.95 12.01
CA ILE A 54 -8.74 -8.16 11.12
C ILE A 54 -8.24 -8.26 9.69
N GLU A 55 -8.00 -9.49 9.23
CA GLU A 55 -7.68 -9.77 7.84
C GLU A 55 -8.96 -9.71 6.98
N LEU A 56 -8.87 -9.09 5.79
CA LEU A 56 -9.94 -9.10 4.76
C LEU A 56 -10.39 -10.52 4.38
N SER A 57 -9.57 -11.53 4.65
CA SER A 57 -9.79 -12.92 4.26
C SER A 57 -10.14 -13.79 5.45
N THR A 58 -11.40 -13.72 5.89
CA THR A 58 -12.18 -14.90 6.26
C THR A 58 -13.63 -14.46 6.49
N GLN A 59 -14.45 -14.58 5.44
CA GLN A 59 -15.92 -14.49 5.56
C GLN A 59 -16.51 -15.64 6.42
N GLU A 60 -15.68 -16.58 6.87
CA GLU A 60 -16.02 -17.58 7.89
C GLU A 60 -15.47 -17.13 9.26
N GLY A 61 -16.08 -16.09 9.83
CA GLY A 61 -15.71 -15.61 11.16
C GLY A 61 -16.19 -16.58 12.25
N THR A 62 -15.24 -17.09 13.04
CA THR A 62 -15.50 -17.65 14.38
C THR A 62 -16.35 -16.69 15.20
N GLU A 63 -17.07 -17.16 16.23
CA GLU A 63 -17.91 -16.28 17.08
C GLU A 63 -17.14 -15.07 17.62
N GLN A 64 -15.84 -15.24 17.84
CA GLN A 64 -14.92 -14.19 18.29
C GLN A 64 -14.75 -13.06 17.25
N ASN A 65 -14.67 -13.37 15.96
CA ASN A 65 -14.63 -12.36 14.90
C ASN A 65 -15.94 -11.56 14.83
N ARG A 66 -17.09 -12.22 15.05
CA ARG A 66 -18.39 -11.53 15.05
C ARG A 66 -18.54 -10.58 16.24
N LEU A 67 -18.07 -11.00 17.41
CA LEU A 67 -18.08 -10.16 18.61
C LEU A 67 -17.15 -8.94 18.46
N LEU A 68 -15.96 -9.13 17.87
CA LEU A 68 -15.04 -8.04 17.55
C LEU A 68 -15.67 -7.05 16.56
N VAL A 69 -16.29 -7.53 15.49
CA VAL A 69 -17.01 -6.67 14.53
C VAL A 69 -18.11 -5.87 15.23
N TYR A 70 -18.94 -6.51 16.06
CA TYR A 70 -19.98 -5.81 16.82
C TYR A 70 -19.42 -4.76 17.79
N GLN A 71 -18.34 -5.08 18.52
CA GLN A 71 -17.67 -4.11 19.39
C GLN A 71 -17.09 -2.94 18.60
N HIS A 72 -16.55 -3.21 17.41
CA HIS A 72 -16.03 -2.17 16.54
C HIS A 72 -17.15 -1.34 15.89
N GLU A 73 -18.32 -1.89 15.59
CA GLU A 73 -19.48 -1.08 15.15
C GLU A 73 -19.89 -0.05 16.21
N GLN A 74 -19.74 -0.38 17.50
CA GLN A 74 -19.98 0.55 18.61
C GLN A 74 -18.82 1.51 18.89
N HIS A 75 -17.71 1.38 18.16
CA HIS A 75 -16.56 2.26 18.28
C HIS A 75 -16.94 3.69 17.93
N GLU A 76 -16.30 4.65 18.60
CA GLU A 76 -16.64 6.06 18.51
C GLU A 76 -16.49 6.65 17.12
N PHE A 77 -15.53 6.14 16.35
CA PHE A 77 -15.34 6.54 14.95
C PHE A 77 -16.57 6.22 14.10
N ASN A 78 -17.23 5.09 14.41
CA ASN A 78 -18.39 4.59 13.71
C ASN A 78 -19.69 5.15 14.27
N ARG A 79 -19.74 5.55 15.54
CA ARG A 79 -20.96 6.08 16.19
C ARG A 79 -21.12 7.59 16.02
N PHE A 80 -20.04 8.37 16.14
CA PHE A 80 -20.15 9.82 16.11
C PHE A 80 -20.28 10.33 14.67
N GLU A 81 -21.35 11.07 14.40
CA GLU A 81 -21.68 11.58 13.05
C GLU A 81 -20.54 12.42 12.44
N ILE A 82 -19.84 13.22 13.25
CA ILE A 82 -18.68 14.00 12.79
C ILE A 82 -17.55 13.09 12.29
N CYS A 83 -17.33 11.96 12.95
CA CYS A 83 -16.31 10.98 12.58
C CYS A 83 -16.69 10.29 11.27
N GLN A 84 -17.95 9.87 11.12
CA GLN A 84 -18.47 9.30 9.88
C GLN A 84 -18.26 10.24 8.68
N LYS A 85 -18.47 11.54 8.87
CA LYS A 85 -18.42 12.57 7.82
C LYS A 85 -17.03 13.12 7.50
N GLU A 86 -16.14 13.24 8.48
CA GLU A 86 -14.89 13.98 8.30
C GLU A 86 -13.64 13.11 8.27
N PHE A 87 -13.62 11.91 8.87
CA PHE A 87 -12.38 11.13 8.98
C PHE A 87 -11.74 10.82 7.62
N VAL A 88 -12.52 10.25 6.70
CA VAL A 88 -11.99 9.81 5.40
C VAL A 88 -11.40 10.99 4.62
N PRO A 89 -12.14 12.07 4.32
CA PRO A 89 -11.56 13.18 3.54
C PRO A 89 -10.37 13.84 4.25
N VAL A 90 -10.42 14.03 5.58
CA VAL A 90 -9.32 14.62 6.34
C VAL A 90 -8.06 13.75 6.28
N LEU A 91 -8.20 12.44 6.40
CA LEU A 91 -7.06 11.51 6.38
C LEU A 91 -6.46 11.34 4.98
N LEU A 92 -7.29 11.30 3.93
CA LEU A 92 -6.82 11.27 2.54
C LEU A 92 -6.02 12.54 2.20
N GLU A 93 -6.54 13.71 2.60
CA GLU A 93 -5.86 14.99 2.42
C GLU A 93 -4.56 15.06 3.22
N LEU A 94 -4.59 14.66 4.50
CA LEU A 94 -3.40 14.67 5.34
C LEU A 94 -2.31 13.73 4.82
N TYR A 95 -2.66 12.54 4.33
CA TYR A 95 -1.68 11.59 3.78
C TYR A 95 -0.90 12.20 2.61
N ARG A 96 -1.58 12.97 1.76
CA ARG A 96 -0.95 13.73 0.68
C ARG A 96 -0.08 14.86 1.24
N ASP A 97 -0.59 15.61 2.21
CA ASP A 97 0.04 16.83 2.70
C ASP A 97 1.27 16.58 3.58
N VAL A 98 1.38 15.42 4.26
CA VAL A 98 2.56 15.09 5.06
C VAL A 98 3.85 14.99 4.23
N GLU A 99 3.78 14.90 2.90
CA GLU A 99 4.98 15.03 2.05
C GLU A 99 5.68 16.39 2.22
N ARG A 100 4.93 17.42 2.59
CA ARG A 100 5.41 18.81 2.70
C ARG A 100 5.90 19.16 4.10
N THR A 101 6.00 18.20 5.02
CA THR A 101 6.59 18.45 6.34
C THR A 101 8.10 18.67 6.17
N GLY A 102 8.51 19.93 6.07
CA GLY A 102 9.88 20.31 5.79
C GLY A 102 10.75 20.32 7.04
N HIS A 103 11.72 19.40 7.10
CA HIS A 103 13.10 19.55 7.59
C HIS A 103 13.81 18.20 7.43
N ALA A 104 15.11 18.20 7.09
CA ALA A 104 15.86 16.96 6.85
C ALA A 104 15.88 16.01 8.06
N ALA A 105 15.86 16.55 9.28
CA ALA A 105 15.79 15.78 10.53
C ALA A 105 14.44 15.05 10.75
N GLN A 106 13.39 15.43 10.02
CA GLN A 106 12.04 14.89 10.12
C GLN A 106 11.66 14.03 8.91
N TYR A 107 12.63 13.69 8.05
CA TYR A 107 12.37 12.97 6.80
C TYR A 107 11.64 11.63 7.03
N TYR A 108 11.96 10.94 8.13
CA TYR A 108 11.32 9.67 8.47
C TYR A 108 9.96 9.85 9.18
N ASP A 109 9.65 11.01 9.74
CA ASP A 109 8.38 11.20 10.45
C ASP A 109 7.18 11.13 9.50
N LYS A 110 7.33 11.58 8.24
CA LYS A 110 6.26 11.49 7.24
C LYS A 110 5.81 10.05 7.02
N PHE A 111 6.75 9.12 7.01
CA PHE A 111 6.49 7.70 6.82
C PHE A 111 5.79 7.10 8.05
N LYS A 112 6.15 7.54 9.27
CA LYS A 112 5.43 7.17 10.51
C LYS A 112 3.97 7.62 10.40
N PHE A 113 3.74 8.86 10.00
CA PHE A 113 2.39 9.39 9.81
C PHE A 113 1.61 8.62 8.74
N ARG A 114 2.24 8.22 7.63
CA ARG A 114 1.59 7.41 6.60
C ARG A 114 1.23 6.01 7.06
N VAL A 115 2.06 5.36 7.85
CA VAL A 115 1.72 4.09 8.52
C VAL A 115 0.49 4.27 9.42
N GLN A 116 0.47 5.31 10.26
CA GLN A 116 -0.66 5.58 11.16
C GLN A 116 -1.95 5.86 10.39
N ILE A 117 -1.91 6.72 9.37
CA ILE A 117 -3.07 7.01 8.53
C ILE A 117 -3.57 5.74 7.84
N SER A 118 -2.66 4.89 7.34
CA SER A 118 -3.04 3.63 6.68
C SER A 118 -3.79 2.70 7.62
N LYS A 119 -3.30 2.55 8.87
CA LYS A 119 -3.98 1.74 9.89
C LYS A 119 -5.36 2.28 10.24
N ILE A 120 -5.48 3.60 10.43
CA ILE A 120 -6.77 4.22 10.72
C ILE A 120 -7.73 4.04 9.54
N LEU A 121 -7.31 4.31 8.30
CA LEU A 121 -8.15 4.16 7.11
C LEU A 121 -8.62 2.71 6.91
N LYS A 122 -7.73 1.73 7.07
CA LYS A 122 -8.09 0.31 6.99
C LYS A 122 -9.13 -0.09 8.04
N PHE A 123 -9.02 0.42 9.27
CA PHE A 123 -10.05 0.21 10.29
C PHE A 123 -11.38 0.84 9.86
N LEU A 124 -11.36 2.10 9.43
CA LEU A 124 -12.58 2.82 9.01
C LEU A 124 -13.29 2.12 7.84
N PHE A 125 -12.55 1.65 6.84
CA PHE A 125 -13.11 1.01 5.64
C PHE A 125 -13.74 -0.37 5.88
N GLN A 126 -13.73 -0.87 7.11
CA GLN A 126 -14.54 -2.04 7.49
C GLN A 126 -16.02 -1.68 7.72
N PHE A 127 -16.34 -0.38 7.85
CA PHE A 127 -17.67 0.09 8.23
C PHE A 127 -18.31 0.93 7.13
N LYS A 128 -19.59 0.64 6.88
CA LYS A 128 -20.38 1.25 5.80
C LYS A 128 -20.37 2.79 5.78
N PRO A 129 -20.51 3.53 6.90
CA PRO A 129 -20.51 4.99 6.87
C PRO A 129 -19.22 5.59 6.27
N HIS A 130 -18.07 4.97 6.53
CA HIS A 130 -16.79 5.42 6.00
C HIS A 130 -16.55 4.97 4.56
N LEU A 131 -17.05 3.79 4.17
CA LEU A 131 -17.06 3.37 2.77
C LEU A 131 -17.92 4.31 1.91
N ASP A 132 -19.10 4.68 2.38
CA ASP A 132 -19.96 5.66 1.69
C ASP A 132 -19.22 7.01 1.53
N ASN A 133 -18.44 7.41 2.54
CA ASN A 133 -17.63 8.62 2.48
C ASN A 133 -16.40 8.48 1.54
N LEU A 134 -15.79 7.31 1.44
CA LEU A 134 -14.75 7.02 0.45
C LEU A 134 -15.28 7.22 -0.97
N HIS A 135 -16.46 6.65 -1.27
CA HIS A 135 -17.13 6.85 -2.56
C HIS A 135 -17.52 8.31 -2.79
N ALA A 136 -18.04 9.00 -1.77
CA ALA A 136 -18.37 10.41 -1.85
C ALA A 136 -17.12 11.29 -2.09
N SER A 137 -15.98 10.95 -1.48
CA SER A 137 -14.71 11.66 -1.66
C SER A 137 -14.21 11.60 -3.10
N TRP A 138 -14.29 10.42 -3.74
CA TRP A 138 -14.00 10.28 -5.17
C TRP A 138 -14.93 11.14 -6.03
N ASN A 139 -16.24 11.11 -5.77
CA ASN A 139 -17.20 11.85 -6.59
C ASN A 139 -17.14 13.37 -6.39
N ARG A 140 -16.80 13.85 -5.18
CA ARG A 140 -16.71 15.27 -4.86
C ARG A 140 -15.39 15.90 -5.30
N SER A 141 -14.28 15.17 -5.20
CA SER A 141 -12.94 15.71 -5.48
C SER A 141 -12.01 14.65 -6.06
N PRO A 142 -12.22 14.24 -7.33
CA PRO A 142 -11.38 13.24 -8.00
C PRO A 142 -9.88 13.58 -7.95
N GLU A 143 -9.52 14.85 -8.11
CA GLU A 143 -8.12 15.31 -8.17
C GLU A 143 -7.41 15.13 -6.83
N MET A 144 -8.12 15.37 -5.71
CA MET A 144 -7.59 15.11 -4.37
C MET A 144 -7.33 13.61 -4.18
N PHE A 145 -8.29 12.77 -4.59
CA PHE A 145 -8.19 11.32 -4.48
C PHE A 145 -7.05 10.76 -5.35
N VAL A 146 -6.92 11.24 -6.60
CA VAL A 146 -5.80 10.91 -7.49
C VAL A 146 -4.48 11.35 -6.86
N GLY A 147 -4.42 12.55 -6.25
CA GLY A 147 -3.26 13.01 -5.50
C GLY A 147 -2.88 12.09 -4.34
N PHE A 148 -3.86 11.62 -3.57
CA PHE A 148 -3.67 10.64 -2.51
C PHE A 148 -3.12 9.31 -3.05
N LEU A 149 -3.77 8.71 -4.07
CA LEU A 149 -3.32 7.46 -4.67
C LEU A 149 -1.91 7.58 -5.26
N ASN A 150 -1.59 8.73 -5.87
CA ASN A 150 -0.26 8.98 -6.38
C ASN A 150 0.81 8.94 -5.28
N MET A 151 0.52 9.53 -4.12
CA MET A 151 1.43 9.49 -2.97
C MET A 151 1.54 8.09 -2.37
N LEU A 152 0.43 7.37 -2.26
CA LEU A 152 0.39 5.98 -1.77
C LEU A 152 1.21 5.03 -2.66
N ILE A 153 1.04 5.13 -3.99
CA ILE A 153 1.80 4.34 -4.97
C ILE A 153 3.28 4.76 -4.95
N ASN A 154 3.59 6.04 -4.80
CA ASN A 154 4.98 6.53 -4.67
C ASN A 154 5.69 5.88 -3.48
N ASP A 155 5.08 5.88 -2.29
CA ASP A 155 5.71 5.27 -1.12
C ASP A 155 5.89 3.78 -1.27
N LEU A 156 4.90 3.11 -1.84
CA LEU A 156 4.97 1.67 -2.03
C LEU A 156 6.16 1.32 -2.93
N ILE A 157 6.31 2.03 -4.06
CA ILE A 157 7.46 1.85 -4.95
C ILE A 157 8.76 2.16 -4.22
N TYR A 158 8.86 3.36 -3.64
CA TYR A 158 10.07 3.82 -2.93
C TYR A 158 10.50 2.84 -1.84
N SER A 159 9.55 2.38 -1.02
CA SER A 159 9.83 1.51 0.12
C SER A 159 10.17 0.09 -0.31
N LEU A 160 9.52 -0.44 -1.34
CA LEU A 160 9.90 -1.75 -1.89
C LEU A 160 11.26 -1.70 -2.61
N ASP A 161 11.59 -0.61 -3.28
CA ASP A 161 12.91 -0.40 -3.88
C ASP A 161 14.00 -0.39 -2.82
N HIS A 162 13.95 0.55 -1.88
CA HIS A 162 14.94 0.65 -0.83
C HIS A 162 15.00 -0.56 0.09
N GLY A 163 13.84 -1.16 0.41
CA GLY A 163 13.82 -2.34 1.27
C GLY A 163 14.42 -3.57 0.57
N LEU A 164 14.06 -3.87 -0.69
CA LEU A 164 14.56 -5.06 -1.38
C LEU A 164 16.04 -4.90 -1.78
N ASP A 165 16.46 -3.72 -2.23
CA ASP A 165 17.86 -3.46 -2.57
C ASP A 165 18.73 -3.44 -1.30
N GLY A 166 18.23 -2.86 -0.21
CA GLY A 166 18.92 -2.90 1.09
C GLY A 166 19.10 -4.33 1.62
N ILE A 167 18.11 -5.22 1.43
CA ILE A 167 18.28 -6.64 1.80
C ILE A 167 19.42 -7.28 1.00
N ALA A 168 19.50 -7.01 -0.30
CA ALA A 168 20.58 -7.54 -1.13
C ALA A 168 21.95 -7.01 -0.68
N GLU A 169 22.04 -5.71 -0.38
CA GLU A 169 23.27 -5.06 0.11
C GLU A 169 23.73 -5.62 1.45
N VAL A 170 22.82 -5.76 2.43
CA VAL A 170 23.17 -6.32 3.74
C VAL A 170 23.70 -7.75 3.61
N ARG A 171 23.11 -8.56 2.73
CA ARG A 171 23.61 -9.92 2.48
C ARG A 171 25.00 -9.93 1.87
N GLU A 172 25.27 -9.05 0.90
CA GLU A 172 26.59 -8.91 0.32
C GLU A 172 27.63 -8.47 1.37
N LEU A 173 27.26 -7.55 2.27
CA LEU A 173 28.13 -7.11 3.37
C LEU A 173 28.43 -8.23 4.37
N GLU A 174 27.42 -9.05 4.70
CA GLU A 174 27.55 -10.23 5.56
C GLU A 174 28.47 -11.27 4.93
N GLU A 175 28.25 -11.63 3.66
CA GLU A 175 29.05 -12.63 2.93
C GLU A 175 30.51 -12.17 2.74
N ASN A 176 30.75 -10.88 2.52
CA ASN A 176 32.09 -10.30 2.38
C ASN A 176 32.79 -10.00 3.73
N THR A 177 32.21 -10.38 4.86
CA THR A 177 32.87 -10.22 6.17
C THR A 177 33.91 -11.30 6.38
N SER A 178 35.18 -10.92 6.23
CA SER A 178 36.34 -11.78 6.52
C SER A 178 36.45 -12.07 8.01
N SER A 179 36.87 -13.29 8.35
CA SER A 179 37.21 -13.70 9.73
C SER A 179 38.48 -13.04 10.28
N ASN A 180 39.21 -12.27 9.45
CA ASN A 180 40.51 -11.68 9.80
C ASN A 180 40.41 -10.19 10.21
N LEU A 181 39.20 -9.66 10.44
CA LEU A 181 39.02 -8.29 10.92
C LEU A 181 39.47 -8.16 12.38
N SER A 182 39.98 -6.98 12.76
CA SER A 182 40.21 -6.66 14.17
C SER A 182 38.88 -6.53 14.92
N GLU A 183 38.89 -6.69 16.25
CA GLU A 183 37.68 -6.57 17.08
C GLU A 183 36.95 -5.23 16.88
N SER A 184 37.70 -4.13 16.75
CA SER A 184 37.17 -2.80 16.48
C SER A 184 36.49 -2.69 15.12
N GLU A 185 37.07 -3.26 14.06
CA GLU A 185 36.49 -3.27 12.72
C GLU A 185 35.25 -4.15 12.66
N GLN A 186 35.26 -5.26 13.40
CA GLN A 186 34.12 -6.16 13.49
C GLN A 186 32.93 -5.51 14.22
N GLU A 187 33.19 -4.77 15.30
CA GLU A 187 32.15 -4.01 16.01
C GLU A 187 31.55 -2.92 15.12
N GLN A 188 32.38 -2.11 14.46
CA GLN A 188 31.92 -1.04 13.57
C GLN A 188 31.04 -1.60 12.44
N LYS A 189 31.47 -2.70 11.81
CA LYS A 189 30.72 -3.33 10.71
C LYS A 189 29.41 -3.95 11.20
N THR A 190 29.40 -4.52 12.41
CA THR A 190 28.18 -5.07 13.03
C THR A 190 27.16 -3.96 13.29
N ASN A 191 27.62 -2.80 13.77
CA ASN A 191 26.77 -1.64 13.99
C ASN A 191 26.20 -1.10 12.67
N GLU A 192 27.02 -0.97 11.62
CA GLU A 192 26.56 -0.54 10.29
C GLU A 192 25.48 -1.48 9.71
N ILE A 193 25.70 -2.79 9.81
CA ILE A 193 24.72 -3.80 9.38
C ILE A 193 23.43 -3.70 10.22
N GLY A 194 23.56 -3.46 11.53
CA GLY A 194 22.42 -3.25 12.42
C GLY A 194 21.57 -2.04 12.01
N GLU A 195 22.21 -0.90 11.77
CA GLU A 195 21.53 0.33 11.32
C GLU A 195 20.83 0.14 9.97
N LYS A 196 21.50 -0.50 9.00
CA LYS A 196 20.90 -0.84 7.70
C LYS A 196 19.69 -1.76 7.85
N ARG A 197 19.78 -2.79 8.70
CA ARG A 197 18.67 -3.71 8.97
C ARG A 197 17.47 -2.98 9.58
N ASP A 198 17.68 -2.08 10.53
CA ASP A 198 16.58 -1.32 11.15
C ASP A 198 15.92 -0.37 10.15
N LEU A 199 16.70 0.25 9.26
CA LEU A 199 16.16 1.05 8.15
C LEU A 199 15.35 0.19 7.16
N ILE A 200 15.81 -1.01 6.83
CA ILE A 200 15.07 -1.95 5.97
C ILE A 200 13.73 -2.35 6.61
N LYS A 201 13.73 -2.70 7.91
CA LYS A 201 12.49 -3.04 8.64
C LYS A 201 11.46 -1.92 8.52
N TYR A 202 11.94 -0.68 8.57
CA TYR A 202 11.11 0.50 8.45
C TYR A 202 10.49 0.64 7.05
N TYR A 203 11.29 0.51 5.99
CA TYR A 203 10.78 0.51 4.61
C TYR A 203 9.80 -0.63 4.37
N MET A 204 10.11 -1.83 4.86
CA MET A 204 9.23 -2.99 4.71
C MET A 204 7.89 -2.77 5.41
N LEU A 205 7.88 -2.20 6.62
CA LEU A 205 6.64 -1.83 7.30
C LEU A 205 5.79 -0.88 6.46
N LEU A 206 6.37 0.21 5.94
CA LEU A 206 5.65 1.15 5.10
C LEU A 206 5.13 0.50 3.81
N ALA A 207 5.95 -0.36 3.17
CA ALA A 207 5.53 -1.11 1.99
C ALA A 207 4.30 -1.99 2.26
N TYR A 208 4.25 -2.69 3.41
CA TYR A 208 3.07 -3.49 3.77
C TYR A 208 1.84 -2.63 3.95
N GLU A 209 1.94 -1.58 4.76
CA GLU A 209 0.78 -0.74 5.07
C GLU A 209 0.26 -0.04 3.82
N SER A 210 1.16 0.41 2.93
CA SER A 210 0.80 1.03 1.66
C SER A 210 0.17 0.05 0.67
N LEU A 211 0.76 -1.15 0.49
CA LEU A 211 0.21 -2.17 -0.41
C LEU A 211 -1.14 -2.68 0.09
N ASP A 212 -1.25 -2.93 1.39
CA ASP A 212 -2.48 -3.41 2.00
C ASP A 212 -3.59 -2.36 1.85
N LEU A 213 -3.32 -1.09 2.18
CA LEU A 213 -4.28 -0.01 1.96
C LEU A 213 -4.68 0.13 0.49
N LEU A 214 -3.72 0.07 -0.44
CA LEU A 214 -3.98 0.14 -1.88
C LEU A 214 -4.89 -1.01 -2.34
N TYR A 215 -4.62 -2.23 -1.85
CA TYR A 215 -5.47 -3.40 -2.10
C TYR A 215 -6.87 -3.24 -1.52
N TYR A 216 -7.00 -2.81 -0.26
CA TYR A 216 -8.29 -2.50 0.37
C TYR A 216 -9.10 -1.52 -0.48
N ILE A 217 -8.49 -0.42 -0.94
CA ILE A 217 -9.19 0.56 -1.77
C ILE A 217 -9.59 -0.06 -3.12
N SER A 218 -8.75 -0.92 -3.73
CA SER A 218 -9.09 -1.60 -4.99
C SER A 218 -10.31 -2.53 -4.86
N VAL A 219 -10.49 -3.16 -3.70
CA VAL A 219 -11.67 -3.99 -3.39
C VAL A 219 -12.93 -3.11 -3.28
N GLN A 220 -12.82 -1.95 -2.62
CA GLN A 220 -13.98 -1.11 -2.30
C GLN A 220 -14.39 -0.18 -3.45
N ILE A 221 -13.43 0.40 -4.18
CA ILE A 221 -13.67 1.35 -5.25
C ILE A 221 -12.61 1.24 -6.35
N GLN A 222 -12.97 0.60 -7.47
CA GLN A 222 -12.04 0.35 -8.58
C GLN A 222 -11.85 1.56 -9.52
N LYS A 223 -12.89 2.39 -9.69
CA LYS A 223 -12.91 3.51 -10.66
C LYS A 223 -11.66 4.43 -10.60
N PRO A 224 -11.14 4.83 -9.43
CA PRO A 224 -9.91 5.63 -9.33
C PRO A 224 -8.66 4.98 -9.95
N PHE A 225 -8.56 3.65 -9.98
CA PHE A 225 -7.41 2.93 -10.52
C PHE A 225 -7.33 2.97 -12.04
N PHE A 226 -8.43 3.30 -12.71
CA PHE A 226 -8.51 3.45 -14.17
C PHE A 226 -8.33 4.92 -14.62
N HIS A 227 -8.07 5.84 -13.69
CA HIS A 227 -7.76 7.23 -14.04
C HIS A 227 -6.45 7.31 -14.81
N GLU A 228 -6.34 8.20 -15.80
CA GLU A 228 -5.19 8.30 -16.73
C GLU A 228 -3.83 8.48 -16.03
N HIS A 229 -3.81 9.15 -14.86
CA HIS A 229 -2.61 9.35 -14.05
C HIS A 229 -2.29 8.22 -13.06
N ILE A 230 -3.22 7.28 -12.84
CA ILE A 230 -3.05 6.16 -11.91
C ILE A 230 -2.81 4.87 -12.67
N LEU A 231 -3.57 4.63 -13.75
CA LEU A 231 -3.55 3.40 -14.53
C LEU A 231 -2.15 2.99 -15.00
N PRO A 232 -1.32 3.86 -15.64
CA PRO A 232 0.02 3.49 -16.05
C PRO A 232 0.91 3.11 -14.86
N ARG A 233 0.75 3.79 -13.73
CA ARG A 233 1.53 3.54 -12.52
C ARG A 233 1.22 2.19 -11.91
N MET A 234 -0.05 1.79 -11.94
CA MET A 234 -0.47 0.45 -11.51
C MET A 234 0.12 -0.63 -12.41
N ALA A 235 0.14 -0.43 -13.72
CA ALA A 235 0.77 -1.37 -14.65
C ALA A 235 2.27 -1.53 -14.38
N THR A 236 2.99 -0.41 -14.21
CA THR A 236 4.42 -0.43 -13.82
C THR A 236 4.64 -1.14 -12.50
N LEU A 237 3.84 -0.84 -11.47
CA LEU A 237 3.95 -1.47 -10.15
C LEU A 237 3.80 -2.99 -10.24
N VAL A 238 2.74 -3.46 -10.92
CA VAL A 238 2.49 -4.91 -11.09
C VAL A 238 3.67 -5.57 -11.80
N SER A 239 4.10 -5.00 -12.93
CA SER A 239 5.21 -5.51 -13.72
C SER A 239 6.50 -5.64 -12.89
N VAL A 240 6.92 -4.54 -12.26
CA VAL A 240 8.19 -4.47 -11.52
C VAL A 240 8.20 -5.44 -10.34
N TYR A 241 7.12 -5.48 -9.56
CA TYR A 241 7.12 -6.26 -8.33
C TYR A 241 6.73 -7.73 -8.51
N LEU A 242 6.05 -8.11 -9.60
CA LEU A 242 5.96 -9.52 -9.97
C LEU A 242 7.35 -10.09 -10.28
N ASP A 243 8.18 -9.39 -11.07
CA ASP A 243 9.57 -9.78 -11.31
C ASP A 243 10.38 -9.84 -10.01
N ARG A 244 10.38 -8.74 -9.23
CA ARG A 244 11.20 -8.67 -8.02
C ARG A 244 10.83 -9.71 -7.00
N LEU A 245 9.55 -10.02 -6.81
CA LEU A 245 9.10 -10.96 -5.77
C LEU A 245 9.10 -12.41 -6.23
N ALA A 246 8.63 -12.72 -7.44
CA ALA A 246 8.60 -14.09 -7.95
C ALA A 246 9.92 -14.55 -8.59
N GLY A 247 10.76 -13.60 -9.00
CA GLY A 247 12.09 -13.84 -9.57
C GLY A 247 13.21 -13.54 -8.59
N ARG A 248 13.64 -12.27 -8.52
CA ARG A 248 14.90 -11.87 -7.87
C ARG A 248 14.95 -12.18 -6.37
N ALA A 249 13.90 -11.82 -5.61
CA ALA A 249 13.86 -12.08 -4.17
C ALA A 249 13.83 -13.58 -3.83
N ALA A 250 13.20 -14.39 -4.68
CA ALA A 250 13.22 -15.85 -4.53
C ALA A 250 14.64 -16.43 -4.70
N GLN A 251 15.51 -15.77 -5.48
CA GLN A 251 16.91 -16.18 -5.68
C GLN A 251 17.80 -15.82 -4.49
N LEU A 252 17.48 -14.76 -3.74
CA LEU A 252 18.28 -14.30 -2.59
C LEU A 252 18.27 -15.28 -1.40
N LYS A 253 17.49 -16.39 -1.42
CA LYS A 253 17.44 -17.42 -0.35
C LYS A 253 17.57 -16.84 1.06
N ILE A 254 16.81 -15.78 1.35
CA ILE A 254 16.91 -15.04 2.61
C ILE A 254 16.50 -15.98 3.74
N GLY A 255 17.47 -16.39 4.56
CA GLY A 255 17.24 -17.39 5.62
C GLY A 255 16.30 -16.88 6.70
N ASN A 256 16.68 -15.78 7.36
CA ASN A 256 15.84 -15.11 8.34
C ASN A 256 15.22 -13.85 7.71
N MET A 257 14.00 -13.97 7.18
CA MET A 257 13.28 -12.83 6.59
C MET A 257 12.69 -11.89 7.66
N GLU A 258 12.41 -12.41 8.87
CA GLU A 258 11.80 -11.64 9.97
C GLU A 258 12.71 -10.52 10.46
N GLN A 259 14.03 -10.70 10.42
CA GLN A 259 14.98 -9.65 10.78
C GLN A 259 14.87 -8.39 9.89
N TYR A 260 14.19 -8.47 8.76
CA TYR A 260 13.94 -7.37 7.83
C TYR A 260 12.46 -6.94 7.80
N ASN A 261 11.61 -7.53 8.65
CA ASN A 261 10.15 -7.53 8.48
C ASN A 261 9.69 -8.06 7.11
N PHE A 262 10.51 -8.81 6.37
CA PHE A 262 10.22 -9.14 4.99
C PHE A 262 9.22 -10.31 4.86
N LYS A 263 8.02 -10.03 4.35
CA LYS A 263 6.91 -10.96 4.09
C LYS A 263 6.64 -11.07 2.57
N PRO A 264 7.53 -11.70 1.78
CA PRO A 264 7.39 -11.79 0.32
C PRO A 264 6.10 -12.47 -0.14
N ARG A 265 5.63 -13.46 0.63
CA ARG A 265 4.38 -14.18 0.36
C ARG A 265 3.21 -13.21 0.37
N PHE A 266 3.08 -12.40 1.41
CA PHE A 266 2.03 -11.38 1.51
C PHE A 266 2.09 -10.42 0.33
N LEU A 267 3.26 -9.82 0.05
CA LEU A 267 3.42 -8.87 -1.06
C LEU A 267 2.97 -9.46 -2.39
N LEU A 268 3.46 -10.65 -2.72
CA LEU A 268 3.14 -11.31 -3.98
C LEU A 268 1.65 -11.65 -4.06
N THR A 269 1.08 -12.24 -3.01
CA THR A 269 -0.35 -12.60 -3.00
C THR A 269 -1.24 -11.37 -3.11
N THR A 270 -0.90 -10.26 -2.45
CA THR A 270 -1.69 -9.03 -2.46
C THR A 270 -1.63 -8.36 -3.83
N ILE A 271 -0.46 -8.32 -4.47
CA ILE A 271 -0.33 -7.83 -5.85
C ILE A 271 -1.17 -8.68 -6.81
N VAL A 272 -1.10 -10.01 -6.71
CA VAL A 272 -1.87 -10.91 -7.59
C VAL A 272 -3.38 -10.76 -7.38
N LYS A 273 -3.85 -10.67 -6.13
CA LYS A 273 -5.26 -10.39 -5.84
C LYS A 273 -5.71 -9.05 -6.41
N MET A 274 -4.90 -8.00 -6.27
CA MET A 274 -5.19 -6.68 -6.84
C MET A 274 -5.27 -6.73 -8.36
N VAL A 275 -4.37 -7.46 -9.03
CA VAL A 275 -4.44 -7.70 -10.48
C VAL A 275 -5.77 -8.35 -10.85
N LEU A 276 -6.14 -9.46 -10.19
CA LEU A 276 -7.40 -10.16 -10.44
C LEU A 276 -8.64 -9.28 -10.26
N ILE A 277 -8.62 -8.37 -9.29
CA ILE A 277 -9.73 -7.43 -9.03
C ILE A 277 -9.84 -6.39 -10.14
N LEU A 278 -8.72 -5.82 -10.58
CA LEU A 278 -8.68 -4.72 -11.54
C LEU A 278 -8.79 -5.20 -13.00
N SER A 279 -8.44 -6.46 -13.27
CA SER A 279 -8.52 -7.11 -14.59
C SER A 279 -9.93 -7.28 -15.15
N VAL A 280 -10.97 -6.91 -14.39
CA VAL A 280 -12.33 -6.79 -14.93
C VAL A 280 -12.47 -5.65 -15.96
N ASN A 281 -11.50 -4.72 -15.99
CA ASN A 281 -11.47 -3.60 -16.93
C ASN A 281 -10.42 -3.83 -18.03
N GLU A 282 -10.88 -3.80 -19.29
CA GLU A 282 -10.06 -3.92 -20.49
C GLU A 282 -8.92 -2.92 -20.59
N GLU A 283 -9.10 -1.69 -20.09
CA GLU A 283 -8.06 -0.66 -20.09
C GLU A 283 -6.89 -1.05 -19.18
N PHE A 284 -7.16 -1.75 -18.08
CA PHE A 284 -6.12 -2.29 -17.20
C PHE A 284 -5.33 -3.39 -17.88
N LEU A 285 -5.99 -4.30 -18.59
CA LEU A 285 -5.30 -5.34 -19.37
C LEU A 285 -4.41 -4.73 -20.45
N ARG A 286 -4.93 -3.72 -21.18
CA ARG A 286 -4.14 -2.98 -22.19
C ARG A 286 -2.96 -2.25 -21.57
N ALA A 287 -3.13 -1.64 -20.39
CA ALA A 287 -2.05 -0.96 -19.69
C ALA A 287 -0.95 -1.94 -19.26
N LEU A 288 -1.32 -3.14 -18.78
CA LEU A 288 -0.36 -4.18 -18.38
C LEU A 288 0.51 -4.67 -19.53
N VAL A 289 -0.05 -4.78 -20.74
CA VAL A 289 0.68 -5.21 -21.95
C VAL A 289 1.17 -4.05 -22.80
N GLY A 290 0.95 -2.81 -22.36
CA GLY A 290 1.16 -1.60 -23.16
C GLY A 290 2.62 -1.19 -23.33
N ASP A 291 3.55 -1.86 -22.64
CA ASP A 291 4.98 -1.64 -22.75
C ASP A 291 5.70 -2.99 -22.75
N ASP A 292 6.40 -3.31 -23.84
CA ASP A 292 7.15 -4.56 -23.98
C ASP A 292 8.34 -4.65 -23.02
N ALA A 293 8.84 -3.53 -22.49
CA ALA A 293 9.88 -3.52 -21.47
C ALA A 293 9.32 -3.97 -20.11
N LEU A 294 8.03 -3.70 -19.85
CA LEU A 294 7.34 -4.05 -18.61
C LEU A 294 6.70 -5.44 -18.70
N PHE A 295 5.97 -5.76 -19.77
CA PHE A 295 5.26 -7.03 -19.86
C PHE A 295 6.20 -8.20 -20.23
N ARG A 296 6.44 -9.10 -19.28
CA ARG A 296 7.10 -10.39 -19.53
C ARG A 296 6.30 -11.55 -18.93
N ALA A 297 5.76 -12.40 -19.81
CA ALA A 297 4.97 -13.57 -19.43
C ALA A 297 5.70 -14.49 -18.42
N GLU A 298 7.02 -14.64 -18.57
CA GLU A 298 7.86 -15.45 -17.69
C GLU A 298 7.68 -15.12 -16.20
N TYR A 299 7.50 -13.84 -15.84
CA TYR A 299 7.34 -13.43 -14.44
C TYR A 299 5.98 -13.83 -13.86
N TYR A 300 4.94 -13.78 -14.69
CA TYR A 300 3.62 -14.29 -14.32
C TYR A 300 3.65 -15.82 -14.17
N GLU A 301 4.31 -16.54 -15.07
CA GLU A 301 4.47 -18.00 -14.97
C GLU A 301 5.25 -18.42 -13.72
N LYS A 302 6.31 -17.67 -13.37
CA LYS A 302 7.05 -17.84 -12.11
C LYS A 302 6.14 -17.62 -10.91
N ALA A 303 5.34 -16.55 -10.92
CA ALA A 303 4.37 -16.27 -9.86
C ALA A 303 3.34 -17.40 -9.73
N VAL A 304 2.71 -17.86 -10.82
CA VAL A 304 1.77 -19.01 -10.82
C VAL A 304 2.42 -20.25 -10.20
N ARG A 305 3.62 -20.63 -10.64
CA ARG A 305 4.35 -21.78 -10.08
C ARG A 305 4.62 -21.62 -8.60
N PHE A 306 5.03 -20.42 -8.17
CA PHE A 306 5.32 -20.14 -6.77
C PHE A 306 4.06 -20.21 -5.89
N LEU A 307 2.95 -19.62 -6.36
CA LEU A 307 1.64 -19.66 -5.68
C LEU A 307 1.13 -21.09 -5.53
N ARG A 308 1.19 -21.91 -6.59
CA ARG A 308 0.81 -23.33 -6.56
C ARG A 308 1.69 -24.13 -5.60
N LYS A 309 3.01 -24.01 -5.74
CA LYS A 309 3.99 -24.78 -4.95
C LYS A 309 3.84 -24.56 -3.44
N HIS A 310 3.53 -23.34 -3.03
CA HIS A 310 3.45 -22.96 -1.62
C HIS A 310 2.01 -22.83 -1.10
N ASN A 311 0.99 -23.14 -1.91
CA ASN A 311 -0.43 -23.02 -1.57
C ASN A 311 -0.79 -21.64 -0.99
N LEU A 312 -0.32 -20.57 -1.65
CA LEU A 312 -0.44 -19.20 -1.12
C LEU A 312 -1.78 -18.53 -1.42
N LEU A 313 -2.54 -19.07 -2.37
CA LEU A 313 -3.90 -18.63 -2.72
C LEU A 313 -4.78 -19.86 -2.97
N PRO A 314 -6.13 -19.73 -2.86
CA PRO A 314 -7.05 -20.78 -3.27
C PRO A 314 -6.80 -21.20 -4.73
N SER A 315 -6.87 -22.50 -5.03
CA SER A 315 -6.59 -23.03 -6.38
C SER A 315 -7.37 -22.30 -7.47
N ARG A 316 -8.66 -21.99 -7.22
CA ARG A 316 -9.51 -21.21 -8.12
C ARG A 316 -8.96 -19.82 -8.46
N GLU A 317 -8.33 -19.13 -7.50
CA GLU A 317 -7.72 -17.82 -7.76
C GLU A 317 -6.44 -17.96 -8.58
N VAL A 318 -5.64 -19.00 -8.33
CA VAL A 318 -4.44 -19.28 -9.11
C VAL A 318 -4.80 -19.66 -10.55
N ASP A 319 -5.84 -20.49 -10.74
CA ASP A 319 -6.34 -20.86 -12.06
C ASP A 319 -6.86 -19.63 -12.83
N LYS A 320 -7.59 -18.72 -12.17
CA LYS A 320 -8.00 -17.44 -12.76
C LYS A 320 -6.80 -16.60 -13.18
N PHE A 321 -5.76 -16.55 -12.35
CA PHE A 321 -4.56 -15.77 -12.67
C PHE A 321 -3.79 -16.36 -13.85
N GLU A 322 -3.77 -17.69 -13.99
CA GLU A 322 -3.18 -18.38 -15.13
C GLU A 322 -3.99 -18.16 -16.42
N ILE A 323 -5.33 -18.19 -16.35
CA ILE A 323 -6.19 -17.83 -17.49
C ILE A 323 -5.95 -16.38 -17.92
N LEU A 324 -5.90 -15.46 -16.95
CA LEU A 324 -5.60 -14.06 -17.21
C LEU A 324 -4.22 -13.89 -17.89
N LEU A 325 -3.21 -14.67 -17.49
CA LEU A 325 -1.92 -14.66 -18.18
C LEU A 325 -2.05 -15.03 -19.66
N GLN A 326 -2.83 -16.07 -19.99
CA GLN A 326 -3.05 -16.44 -21.40
C GLN A 326 -3.74 -15.32 -22.19
N GLU A 327 -4.70 -14.64 -21.58
CA GLU A 327 -5.37 -13.47 -22.16
C GLU A 327 -4.39 -12.32 -22.38
N LEU A 328 -3.53 -12.00 -21.40
CA LEU A 328 -2.51 -10.96 -21.53
C LEU A 328 -1.50 -11.30 -22.65
N ILE A 329 -1.08 -12.56 -22.79
CA ILE A 329 -0.20 -13.00 -23.88
C ILE A 329 -0.87 -12.75 -25.25
N ALA A 330 -2.11 -13.21 -25.42
CA ALA A 330 -2.86 -13.02 -26.67
C ALA A 330 -3.01 -11.53 -27.01
N LYS A 331 -3.29 -10.68 -26.01
CA LYS A 331 -3.44 -9.23 -26.16
C LYS A 331 -2.13 -8.53 -26.52
N ALA A 332 -1.01 -8.98 -25.93
CA ALA A 332 0.32 -8.48 -26.26
C ALA A 332 0.69 -8.81 -27.72
N ASP A 333 0.37 -10.03 -28.17
CA ASP A 333 0.63 -10.46 -29.55
C ASP A 333 -0.27 -9.73 -30.56
N GLU A 334 -1.56 -9.54 -30.26
CA GLU A 334 -2.46 -8.74 -31.08
C GLU A 334 -1.93 -7.31 -31.27
N ARG A 335 -1.49 -6.66 -30.19
CA ARG A 335 -0.91 -5.32 -30.24
C ARG A 335 0.34 -5.27 -31.13
N ARG A 336 1.28 -6.20 -30.95
CA ARG A 336 2.52 -6.27 -31.76
C ARG A 336 2.21 -6.46 -33.24
N ASN A 337 1.21 -7.28 -33.56
CA ASN A 337 0.76 -7.48 -34.94
C ASN A 337 0.19 -6.20 -35.54
N ILE A 338 -0.64 -5.46 -34.80
CA ILE A 338 -1.19 -4.17 -35.25
C ILE A 338 -0.07 -3.15 -35.48
N GLU A 339 0.90 -3.05 -34.57
CA GLU A 339 2.05 -2.17 -34.72
C GLU A 339 2.89 -2.53 -35.95
N TYR A 340 3.15 -3.82 -36.19
CA TYR A 340 3.85 -4.29 -37.37
C TYR A 340 3.12 -3.94 -38.67
N ILE A 341 1.80 -4.14 -38.73
CA ILE A 341 0.96 -3.78 -39.88
C ILE A 341 1.03 -2.28 -40.12
N ASN A 342 0.89 -1.45 -39.08
CA ASN A 342 0.95 0.01 -39.18
C ASN A 342 2.29 0.50 -39.71
N VAL A 343 3.40 -0.05 -39.20
CA VAL A 343 4.76 0.29 -39.68
C VAL A 343 4.93 -0.14 -41.14
N THR A 344 4.45 -1.34 -41.50
CA THR A 344 4.53 -1.85 -42.86
C THR A 344 3.71 -0.99 -43.83
N MET A 345 2.49 -0.61 -43.45
CA MET A 345 1.66 0.31 -44.23
C MET A 345 2.29 1.69 -44.38
N PHE A 346 2.85 2.24 -43.31
CA PHE A 346 3.54 3.54 -43.35
C PHE A 346 4.75 3.50 -44.29
N LEU A 347 5.56 2.44 -44.24
CA LEU A 347 6.68 2.24 -45.15
C LEU A 347 6.22 2.06 -46.61
N LEU A 348 5.13 1.32 -46.85
CA LEU A 348 4.55 1.18 -48.19
C LEU A 348 4.05 2.53 -48.73
N LEU A 349 3.40 3.36 -47.90
CA LEU A 349 2.99 4.71 -48.28
C LEU A 349 4.19 5.61 -48.60
N LEU A 350 5.30 5.50 -47.87
CA LEU A 350 6.54 6.23 -48.18
C LEU A 350 7.21 5.76 -49.48
N LEU A 351 7.16 4.47 -49.78
CA LEU A 351 7.80 3.88 -50.96
C LEU A 351 6.97 4.03 -52.24
N TYR A 352 5.65 4.00 -52.14
CA TYR A 352 4.73 3.94 -53.28
C TYR A 352 3.73 5.11 -53.36
N GLY A 353 3.71 6.01 -52.38
CA GLY A 353 2.92 7.24 -52.41
C GLY A 353 3.60 8.33 -53.23
N LYS A 354 3.35 8.32 -54.55
CA LYS A 354 3.46 9.49 -55.42
C LYS A 354 2.07 10.01 -55.76
#